data_AF-A0A246B979-F1
#
_entry.id   AF-A0A246B979-F1
#
_cell.length_a   1.000
_cell.length_b   1.000
_cell.length_c   1.000
_cell.angle_alpha   90.00
_cell.angle_beta   90.00
_cell.angle_gamma   90.00
#
_symmetry.space_group_name_H-M   'P 1'
#
loop_
_entity.id
_entity.type
_entity.pdbx_description
1 polymer ?
#
loop_
_entity_poly.entity_id
_entity_poly.type
_entity_poly.pdbx_seq_one_letter_code
_entity_poly.pdbx_strand_id
1 'polypeptide(L)'
;MKKIFLVAVSTFALVSCNKIEETVNQTVTIAKEKAQQKANETIQETVDAQLNKLVNAQTVEFDSVFPNQQNLTLEQVKGRKLSFPNGSPFYVFKYKTADKEALLKSLVEQPTTDESKSEKQFQKVDGSSIIEKMMFFEKFLPANTIETQFFEDLKSDQNIEFYKIKRFPNVSTVIYNPKTQMVYQFVEVKK
;
A
#
# COMPACT_ATOMS: atom_id res chain seq x y z
N MET A 1 84.07 5.83 -0.88
CA MET A 1 83.39 5.97 0.42
C MET A 1 82.92 4.59 0.87
N LYS A 2 83.32 4.17 2.08
CA LYS A 2 82.83 2.99 2.83
C LYS A 2 81.31 3.19 3.10
N LYS A 3 80.42 2.20 3.23
CA LYS A 3 80.36 0.95 4.04
C LYS A 3 79.25 0.07 3.40
N ILE A 4 79.48 -1.19 3.05
CA ILE A 4 79.29 -2.41 3.86
C ILE A 4 77.94 -2.44 4.59
N PHE A 5 77.05 -3.38 4.23
CA PHE A 5 76.58 -4.53 5.03
C PHE A 5 75.56 -5.33 4.17
N LEU A 6 75.92 -6.52 3.67
CA LEU A 6 75.69 -7.85 4.27
C LEU A 6 74.19 -8.19 4.35
N VAL A 7 73.71 -9.14 3.54
CA VAL A 7 73.51 -10.57 3.91
C VAL A 7 72.26 -10.73 4.78
N ALA A 8 71.37 -11.69 4.60
CA ALA A 8 71.10 -12.72 3.61
C ALA A 8 69.85 -13.47 4.12
N VAL A 9 69.28 -14.36 3.29
CA VAL A 9 68.57 -15.58 3.72
C VAL A 9 67.21 -15.30 4.39
N SER A 10 66.08 -15.92 4.12
CA SER A 10 65.76 -17.24 3.58
C SER A 10 64.28 -17.26 3.22
N THR A 11 63.98 -18.03 2.19
CA THR A 11 62.78 -18.85 1.96
C THR A 11 62.04 -19.37 3.22
N PHE A 12 60.79 -19.77 2.96
CA PHE A 12 59.79 -20.46 3.80
C PHE A 12 58.88 -19.53 4.62
N ALA A 13 57.55 -19.67 4.62
CA ALA A 13 56.69 -20.73 4.12
C ALA A 13 55.30 -20.16 3.78
N LEU A 14 54.67 -20.85 2.82
CA LEU A 14 53.25 -21.02 2.66
C LEU A 14 52.51 -20.96 4.01
N VAL A 15 51.71 -19.92 4.28
CA VAL A 15 50.47 -20.09 5.04
C VAL A 15 49.41 -19.09 4.59
N SER A 16 48.28 -19.67 4.15
CA SER A 16 46.94 -19.09 4.03
C SER A 16 46.57 -18.25 2.80
N CYS A 17 46.36 -18.96 1.70
CA CYS A 17 45.42 -18.57 0.63
C CYS A 17 43.94 -18.79 1.02
N ASN A 18 43.54 -18.58 2.29
CA ASN A 18 42.14 -18.83 2.73
C ASN A 18 41.46 -17.61 3.40
N LYS A 19 41.94 -16.37 3.20
CA LYS A 19 41.33 -15.20 3.86
C LYS A 19 41.10 -13.96 3.00
N ILE A 20 41.53 -13.95 1.74
CA ILE A 20 41.45 -12.76 0.87
C ILE A 20 40.22 -12.83 -0.07
N GLU A 21 39.68 -14.01 -0.34
CA GLU A 21 38.53 -14.20 -1.25
C GLU A 21 37.17 -13.90 -0.59
N GLU A 22 37.04 -14.06 0.73
CA GLU A 22 35.79 -13.77 1.47
C GLU A 22 35.55 -12.26 1.68
N THR A 23 36.61 -11.46 1.80
CA THR A 23 36.47 -10.03 2.17
C THR A 23 36.11 -9.14 0.98
N VAL A 24 36.52 -9.50 -0.24
CA VAL A 24 36.21 -8.72 -1.47
C VAL A 24 34.79 -9.00 -1.96
N ASN A 25 34.34 -10.27 -1.92
CA ASN A 25 32.97 -10.62 -2.31
C ASN A 25 31.91 -10.10 -1.31
N GLN A 26 32.19 -10.12 0.00
CA GLN A 26 31.27 -9.54 0.99
C GLN A 26 31.21 -8.01 0.87
N THR A 27 32.33 -7.32 0.63
CA THR A 27 32.34 -5.84 0.56
C THR A 27 31.69 -5.31 -0.71
N VAL A 28 31.86 -5.97 -1.86
CA VAL A 28 31.17 -5.59 -3.12
C VAL A 28 29.68 -5.90 -3.05
N THR A 29 29.29 -7.02 -2.41
CA THR A 29 27.87 -7.36 -2.22
C THR A 29 27.19 -6.42 -1.22
N ILE A 30 27.82 -6.13 -0.07
CA ILE A 30 27.32 -5.16 0.91
C ILE A 30 27.30 -3.74 0.34
N ALA A 31 28.27 -3.34 -0.49
CA ALA A 31 28.27 -2.03 -1.14
C ALA A 31 27.21 -1.93 -2.24
N LYS A 32 26.97 -3.00 -3.01
CA LYS A 32 25.93 -3.07 -4.04
C LYS A 32 24.53 -3.13 -3.41
N GLU A 33 24.36 -3.88 -2.33
CA GLU A 33 23.14 -3.91 -1.52
C GLU A 33 22.91 -2.59 -0.81
N LYS A 34 23.92 -1.99 -0.16
CA LYS A 34 23.78 -0.65 0.45
C LYS A 34 23.56 0.45 -0.58
N ALA A 35 24.11 0.34 -1.80
CA ALA A 35 23.86 1.29 -2.87
C ALA A 35 22.46 1.10 -3.47
N GLN A 36 21.98 -0.13 -3.65
CA GLN A 36 20.60 -0.41 -4.05
C GLN A 36 19.59 -0.04 -2.96
N GLN A 37 19.93 -0.30 -1.71
CA GLN A 37 19.10 0.02 -0.55
C GLN A 37 19.07 1.53 -0.33
N LYS A 38 20.20 2.24 -0.36
CA LYS A 38 20.21 3.71 -0.35
C LYS A 38 19.56 4.31 -1.59
N ALA A 39 19.71 3.72 -2.78
CA ALA A 39 19.02 4.23 -3.97
C ALA A 39 17.50 4.05 -3.84
N ASN A 40 17.04 2.89 -3.34
CA ASN A 40 15.62 2.65 -3.08
C ASN A 40 15.06 3.51 -1.95
N GLU A 41 15.82 3.69 -0.87
CA GLU A 41 15.48 4.57 0.26
C GLU A 41 15.48 6.03 -0.18
N THR A 42 16.43 6.48 -1.00
CA THR A 42 16.47 7.86 -1.51
C THR A 42 15.34 8.11 -2.52
N ILE A 43 15.02 7.14 -3.38
CA ILE A 43 13.86 7.22 -4.27
C ILE A 43 12.57 7.23 -3.45
N GLN A 44 12.44 6.38 -2.43
CA GLN A 44 11.30 6.38 -1.52
C GLN A 44 11.18 7.70 -0.78
N GLU A 45 12.24 8.20 -0.15
CA GLU A 45 12.25 9.49 0.56
C GLU A 45 11.89 10.66 -0.36
N THR A 46 12.37 10.64 -1.61
CA THR A 46 12.04 11.69 -2.60
C THR A 46 10.58 11.60 -3.03
N VAL A 47 10.07 10.38 -3.24
CA VAL A 47 8.67 10.13 -3.59
C VAL A 47 7.75 10.47 -2.40
N ASP A 48 8.12 10.10 -1.17
CA ASP A 48 7.43 10.38 0.09
C ASP A 48 7.39 11.90 0.35
N ALA A 49 8.51 12.60 0.19
CA ALA A 49 8.61 14.04 0.41
C ALA A 49 7.81 14.86 -0.62
N GLN A 50 7.70 14.36 -1.86
CA GLN A 50 6.89 15.00 -2.90
C GLN A 50 5.40 14.64 -2.78
N LEU A 51 5.06 13.40 -2.41
CA LEU A 51 3.67 12.97 -2.27
C LEU A 51 2.99 13.55 -1.02
N ASN A 52 3.69 13.64 0.12
CA ASN A 52 3.15 14.24 1.34
C ASN A 52 2.80 15.74 1.17
N LYS A 53 3.40 16.43 0.19
CA LYS A 53 3.07 17.83 -0.15
C LYS A 53 1.90 17.96 -1.15
N LEU A 54 1.48 16.87 -1.80
CA LEU A 54 0.57 16.92 -2.95
C LEU A 54 -0.76 16.17 -2.74
N VAL A 55 -0.82 15.23 -1.80
CA VAL A 55 -2.07 14.53 -1.47
C VAL A 55 -2.96 15.43 -0.61
N ASN A 56 -3.82 16.20 -1.27
CA ASN A 56 -4.86 16.96 -0.60
C ASN A 56 -6.01 16.01 -0.22
N ALA A 57 -6.38 16.01 1.07
CA ALA A 57 -7.53 15.28 1.60
C ALA A 57 -8.70 16.25 1.85
N GLN A 58 -9.83 16.01 1.20
CA GLN A 58 -11.06 16.79 1.39
C GLN A 58 -12.16 15.90 1.95
N THR A 59 -13.01 16.44 2.82
CA THR A 59 -14.22 15.71 3.24
C THR A 59 -15.16 15.55 2.05
N VAL A 60 -15.80 14.40 1.94
CA VAL A 60 -16.75 14.09 0.87
C VAL A 60 -17.90 13.26 1.41
N GLU A 61 -19.11 13.55 0.95
CA GLU A 61 -20.32 12.80 1.30
C GLU A 61 -20.40 11.51 0.47
N PHE A 62 -20.87 10.43 1.07
CA PHE A 62 -21.01 9.13 0.40
C PHE A 62 -21.89 9.22 -0.86
N ASP A 63 -23.04 9.87 -0.73
CA ASP A 63 -24.04 10.00 -1.80
C ASP A 63 -23.56 10.83 -2.99
N SER A 64 -22.51 11.64 -2.80
CA SER A 64 -21.88 12.39 -3.91
C SER A 64 -21.06 11.51 -4.84
N VAL A 65 -20.58 10.36 -4.35
CA VAL A 65 -19.81 9.38 -5.12
C VAL A 65 -20.69 8.22 -5.57
N PHE A 66 -21.64 7.82 -4.73
CA PHE A 66 -22.54 6.71 -4.98
C PHE A 66 -24.01 7.16 -4.84
N PRO A 67 -24.58 7.82 -5.85
CA PRO A 67 -25.98 8.23 -5.80
C PRO A 67 -26.94 7.01 -5.84
N ASN A 68 -28.23 7.27 -5.58
CA ASN A 68 -29.30 6.27 -5.71
C ASN A 68 -29.19 5.04 -4.78
N GLN A 69 -28.78 5.24 -3.53
CA GLN A 69 -28.69 4.20 -2.51
C GLN A 69 -30.06 3.80 -1.93
N GLN A 70 -30.99 3.33 -2.76
CA GLN A 70 -32.32 2.94 -2.27
C GLN A 70 -32.20 1.86 -1.18
N ASN A 71 -32.78 2.14 -0.01
CA ASN A 71 -32.83 1.24 1.15
C ASN A 71 -31.48 0.91 1.82
N LEU A 72 -30.40 1.65 1.54
CA LEU A 72 -29.15 1.49 2.26
C LEU A 72 -29.14 2.38 3.51
N THR A 73 -28.97 1.78 4.69
CA THR A 73 -28.79 2.51 5.95
C THR A 73 -27.34 2.45 6.37
N LEU A 74 -26.68 3.61 6.36
CA LEU A 74 -25.28 3.75 6.82
C LEU A 74 -25.23 4.62 8.07
N GLU A 75 -24.42 4.21 9.04
CA GLU A 75 -24.17 4.98 10.26
C GLU A 75 -22.73 5.47 10.32
N GLN A 76 -22.51 6.58 11.03
CA GLN A 76 -21.17 7.12 11.31
C GLN A 76 -20.31 7.34 10.05
N VAL A 77 -20.94 7.77 8.96
CA VAL A 77 -20.30 7.94 7.66
C VAL A 77 -19.25 9.06 7.71
N LYS A 78 -18.02 8.72 7.31
CA LYS A 78 -16.91 9.64 7.11
C LYS A 78 -16.28 9.34 5.76
N GLY A 79 -16.25 10.33 4.87
CA GLY A 79 -15.61 10.21 3.56
C GLY A 79 -14.45 11.18 3.38
N ARG A 80 -13.39 10.72 2.72
CA ARG A 80 -12.26 11.53 2.28
C ARG A 80 -11.99 11.32 0.80
N LYS A 81 -11.84 12.42 0.07
CA LYS A 81 -11.31 12.45 -1.30
C LYS A 81 -9.83 12.79 -1.26
N LEU A 82 -9.01 11.94 -1.87
CA LEU A 82 -7.58 12.11 -2.06
C LEU A 82 -7.31 12.41 -3.52
N SER A 83 -6.42 13.36 -3.75
CA SER A 83 -5.94 13.71 -5.08
C SER A 83 -4.49 13.30 -5.23
N PHE A 84 -4.23 12.31 -6.07
CA PHE A 84 -2.87 11.90 -6.41
C PHE A 84 -2.32 12.73 -7.58
N PRO A 85 -1.00 12.89 -7.73
CA PRO A 85 -0.39 13.67 -8.82
C PRO A 85 -0.78 13.21 -10.23
N ASN A 86 -1.17 11.94 -10.39
CA ASN A 86 -1.67 11.41 -11.66
C ASN A 86 -3.07 11.94 -12.05
N GLY A 87 -3.70 12.74 -11.19
CA GLY A 87 -5.01 13.38 -11.38
C GLY A 87 -6.20 12.46 -11.21
N SER A 88 -6.02 11.16 -10.96
CA SER A 88 -7.13 10.27 -10.65
C SER A 88 -7.57 10.48 -9.19
N PRO A 89 -8.84 10.80 -8.94
CA PRO A 89 -9.34 10.89 -7.58
C PRO A 89 -9.39 9.49 -6.95
N PHE A 90 -9.17 9.45 -5.66
CA PHE A 90 -9.30 8.25 -4.85
C PHE A 90 -10.13 8.58 -3.62
N TYR A 91 -11.09 7.73 -3.28
CA TYR A 91 -11.97 7.97 -2.14
C TYR A 91 -11.75 6.92 -1.06
N VAL A 92 -11.81 7.35 0.19
CA VAL A 92 -11.79 6.49 1.37
C VAL A 92 -13.04 6.80 2.17
N PHE A 93 -13.84 5.77 2.42
CA PHE A 93 -15.02 5.87 3.27
C PHE A 93 -14.88 4.94 4.47
N LYS A 94 -15.36 5.42 5.61
CA LYS A 94 -15.54 4.66 6.84
C LYS A 94 -16.99 4.84 7.29
N TYR A 95 -17.68 3.74 7.58
CA TYR A 95 -19.06 3.76 8.04
C TYR A 95 -19.42 2.42 8.69
N LYS A 96 -20.59 2.35 9.30
CA LYS A 96 -21.19 1.10 9.81
C LYS A 96 -22.41 0.71 9.01
N THR A 97 -22.59 -0.59 8.81
CA THR A 97 -23.84 -1.17 8.31
C THR A 97 -24.02 -2.57 8.87
N ALA A 98 -25.22 -2.85 9.38
CA ALA A 98 -25.61 -4.20 9.76
C ALA A 98 -25.98 -5.07 8.54
N ASP A 99 -26.32 -4.45 7.41
CA ASP A 99 -26.72 -5.14 6.18
C ASP A 99 -25.61 -5.04 5.13
N LYS A 100 -24.64 -5.95 5.24
CA LYS A 100 -23.55 -6.09 4.28
C LYS A 100 -24.07 -6.40 2.87
N GLU A 101 -25.08 -7.25 2.76
CA GLU A 101 -25.56 -7.70 1.44
C GLU A 101 -26.25 -6.57 0.70
N ALA A 102 -27.09 -5.80 1.38
CA ALA A 102 -27.70 -4.59 0.81
C ALA A 102 -26.63 -3.58 0.37
N LEU A 103 -25.57 -3.37 1.16
CA LEU A 103 -24.44 -2.52 0.76
C LEU A 103 -23.77 -3.03 -0.52
N LEU A 104 -23.37 -4.30 -0.56
CA LEU A 104 -22.63 -4.83 -1.70
C LEU A 104 -23.48 -4.79 -2.97
N LYS A 105 -24.78 -5.09 -2.84
CA LYS A 105 -25.74 -5.00 -3.94
C LYS A 105 -25.92 -3.56 -4.42
N SER A 106 -26.10 -2.59 -3.52
CA SER A 106 -26.30 -1.18 -3.92
C SER A 106 -25.09 -0.61 -4.67
N LEU A 107 -23.88 -1.06 -4.31
CA LEU A 107 -22.64 -0.69 -5.01
C LEU A 107 -22.54 -1.33 -6.40
N VAL A 108 -23.01 -2.56 -6.57
CA VAL A 108 -23.07 -3.24 -7.89
C VAL A 108 -24.13 -2.62 -8.80
N GLU A 109 -25.24 -2.16 -8.23
CA GLU A 109 -26.35 -1.54 -8.96
C GLU A 109 -26.07 -0.09 -9.39
N GLN A 110 -24.90 0.45 -9.02
CA GLN A 110 -24.50 1.78 -9.45
C GLN A 110 -24.45 1.88 -10.99
N PRO A 111 -24.88 3.03 -11.54
CA PRO A 111 -24.70 3.33 -12.95
C PRO A 111 -23.23 3.19 -13.36
N THR A 112 -23.00 2.68 -14.56
CA THR A 112 -21.66 2.63 -15.16
C THR A 112 -21.66 3.35 -16.49
N THR A 113 -20.52 3.94 -16.86
CA THR A 113 -20.33 4.51 -18.19
C THR A 113 -19.83 3.49 -19.20
N ASP A 114 -19.39 2.30 -18.76
CA ASP A 114 -18.89 1.23 -19.63
C ASP A 114 -19.18 -0.15 -19.02
N GLU A 115 -20.21 -0.84 -19.54
CA GLU A 115 -20.58 -2.19 -19.09
C GLU A 115 -19.52 -3.25 -19.45
N SER A 116 -18.69 -3.02 -20.49
CA SER A 116 -17.62 -3.97 -20.85
C SER A 116 -16.48 -4.01 -19.83
N LYS A 117 -16.34 -2.93 -19.05
CA LYS A 117 -15.36 -2.78 -17.96
C LYS A 117 -15.97 -2.96 -16.58
N SER A 118 -17.24 -3.36 -16.51
CA SER A 118 -18.00 -3.48 -15.27
C SER A 118 -18.44 -4.91 -15.03
N GLU A 119 -18.70 -5.21 -13.77
CA GLU A 119 -19.22 -6.49 -13.34
C GLU A 119 -20.62 -6.30 -12.76
N LYS A 120 -21.46 -7.34 -12.88
CA LYS A 120 -22.84 -7.36 -12.37
C LYS A 120 -22.96 -8.04 -11.01
N GLN A 121 -21.84 -8.41 -10.41
CA GLN A 121 -21.75 -9.06 -9.10
C GLN A 121 -20.52 -8.54 -8.38
N PHE A 122 -20.56 -8.57 -7.05
CA PHE A 122 -19.38 -8.35 -6.23
C PHE A 122 -18.59 -9.65 -6.11
N GLN A 123 -17.27 -9.54 -5.93
CA GLN A 123 -16.38 -10.69 -5.76
C GLN A 123 -15.80 -10.69 -4.36
N LYS A 124 -16.01 -11.77 -3.59
CA LYS A 124 -15.24 -12.01 -2.37
C LYS A 124 -13.81 -12.40 -2.77
N VAL A 125 -12.81 -11.75 -2.19
CA VAL A 125 -11.40 -11.95 -2.55
C VAL A 125 -10.56 -12.24 -1.31
N ASP A 126 -9.38 -12.83 -1.53
CA ASP A 126 -8.38 -12.93 -0.48
C ASP A 126 -7.83 -11.54 -0.10
N GLY A 127 -7.74 -11.28 1.20
CA GLY A 127 -7.37 -9.99 1.76
C GLY A 127 -5.87 -9.70 1.71
N SER A 128 -5.01 -10.72 1.59
CA SER A 128 -3.55 -10.59 1.71
C SER A 128 -2.98 -9.50 0.77
N SER A 129 -3.34 -9.56 -0.51
CA SER A 129 -2.89 -8.58 -1.51
C SER A 129 -3.48 -7.18 -1.32
N ILE A 130 -4.63 -7.06 -0.66
CA ILE A 130 -5.25 -5.77 -0.34
C ILE A 130 -4.55 -5.14 0.86
N ILE A 131 -4.28 -5.93 1.91
CA ILE A 131 -3.56 -5.49 3.11
C ILE A 131 -2.16 -4.98 2.74
N GLU A 132 -1.43 -5.71 1.90
CA GLU A 132 -0.10 -5.26 1.42
C GLU A 132 -0.16 -3.90 0.72
N LYS A 133 -1.10 -3.74 -0.22
CA LYS A 133 -1.30 -2.47 -0.93
C LYS A 133 -1.70 -1.36 0.03
N MET A 134 -2.57 -1.65 0.98
CA MET A 134 -3.02 -0.70 1.99
C MET A 134 -1.89 -0.22 2.90
N MET A 135 -1.03 -1.12 3.39
CA MET A 135 0.14 -0.74 4.17
C MET A 135 1.15 0.09 3.36
N PHE A 136 1.24 -0.16 2.04
CA PHE A 136 1.99 0.72 1.16
C PHE A 136 1.35 2.11 1.09
N PHE A 137 0.04 2.18 0.83
CA PHE A 137 -0.69 3.46 0.73
C PHE A 137 -0.65 4.28 2.02
N GLU A 138 -0.72 3.65 3.20
CA GLU A 138 -0.66 4.31 4.50
C GLU A 138 0.50 5.30 4.60
N LYS A 139 1.68 4.93 4.06
CA LYS A 139 2.89 5.77 4.08
C LYS A 139 2.74 7.10 3.34
N PHE A 140 1.79 7.17 2.42
CA PHE A 140 1.54 8.32 1.55
C PHE A 140 0.27 9.10 1.92
N LEU A 141 -0.48 8.63 2.92
CA LEU A 141 -1.67 9.31 3.37
C LEU A 141 -1.31 10.43 4.35
N PRO A 142 -1.93 11.62 4.23
CA PRO A 142 -1.81 12.64 5.27
C PRO A 142 -2.21 12.06 6.63
N ALA A 143 -1.56 12.54 7.70
CA ALA A 143 -1.90 12.13 9.06
C ALA A 143 -3.40 12.27 9.32
N ASN A 144 -3.99 11.28 10.01
CA ASN A 144 -5.42 11.20 10.33
C ASN A 144 -6.37 10.99 9.14
N THR A 145 -5.88 10.62 7.95
CA THR A 145 -6.75 10.21 6.83
C THR A 145 -7.45 8.89 7.14
N ILE A 146 -6.72 7.94 7.73
CA ILE A 146 -7.21 6.65 8.21
C ILE A 146 -6.74 6.50 9.66
N GLU A 147 -7.62 6.01 10.53
CA GLU A 147 -7.32 5.81 11.95
C GLU A 147 -6.35 4.63 12.12
N THR A 148 -5.31 4.76 12.94
CA THR A 148 -4.31 3.71 13.18
C THR A 148 -4.94 2.37 13.59
N GLN A 149 -6.00 2.42 14.40
CA GLN A 149 -6.76 1.24 14.84
C GLN A 149 -7.24 0.37 13.67
N PHE A 150 -7.59 0.97 12.53
CA PHE A 150 -8.00 0.21 11.36
C PHE A 150 -6.91 -0.73 10.85
N PHE A 151 -5.66 -0.26 10.80
CA PHE A 151 -4.55 -1.08 10.34
C PHE A 151 -4.19 -2.18 11.34
N GLU A 152 -4.42 -1.95 12.62
CA GLU A 152 -4.28 -2.97 13.67
C GLU A 152 -5.35 -4.06 13.54
N ASP A 153 -6.60 -3.66 13.33
CA ASP A 153 -7.72 -4.58 13.11
C ASP A 153 -7.48 -5.45 11.87
N LEU A 154 -7.01 -4.85 10.76
CA LEU A 154 -6.65 -5.56 9.53
C LEU A 154 -5.60 -6.66 9.73
N LYS A 155 -4.63 -6.44 10.61
CA LYS A 155 -3.52 -7.37 10.85
C LYS A 155 -3.90 -8.51 11.81
N SER A 156 -4.87 -8.26 12.69
CA SER A 156 -5.16 -9.14 13.82
C SER A 156 -6.46 -9.94 13.66
N ASP A 157 -7.46 -9.42 12.94
CA ASP A 157 -8.77 -10.06 12.82
C ASP A 157 -8.90 -10.88 11.52
N GLN A 158 -8.79 -12.20 11.66
CA GLN A 158 -8.93 -13.15 10.54
C GLN A 158 -10.36 -13.25 9.98
N ASN A 159 -11.36 -12.68 10.67
CA ASN A 159 -12.76 -12.73 10.21
C ASN A 159 -13.13 -11.55 9.30
N ILE A 160 -12.19 -10.64 9.02
CA ILE A 160 -12.43 -9.53 8.10
C ILE A 160 -12.66 -10.07 6.69
N GLU A 161 -13.72 -9.58 6.05
CA GLU A 161 -14.11 -9.97 4.71
C GLU A 161 -13.74 -8.90 3.71
N PHE A 162 -13.21 -9.32 2.56
CA PHE A 162 -12.75 -8.43 1.50
C PHE A 162 -13.57 -8.67 0.23
N TYR A 163 -14.06 -7.58 -0.34
CA TYR A 163 -14.90 -7.60 -1.54
C TYR A 163 -14.40 -6.60 -2.56
N LYS A 164 -14.48 -6.99 -3.84
CA LYS A 164 -14.27 -6.10 -4.98
C LYS A 164 -15.55 -5.89 -5.74
N ILE A 165 -15.79 -4.64 -6.12
CA ILE A 165 -16.91 -4.22 -6.96
C ILE A 165 -16.35 -3.38 -8.08
N LYS A 166 -16.65 -3.73 -9.33
CA LYS A 166 -16.19 -3.01 -10.52
C LYS A 166 -17.39 -2.42 -11.25
N ARG A 167 -17.61 -1.11 -11.12
CA ARG A 167 -18.64 -0.36 -11.86
C ARG A 167 -17.99 0.90 -12.42
N PHE A 168 -17.51 0.81 -13.66
CA PHE A 168 -16.68 1.84 -14.28
C PHE A 168 -17.36 3.24 -14.25
N PRO A 169 -16.66 4.31 -13.86
CA PRO A 169 -15.21 4.38 -13.63
C PRO A 169 -14.74 3.94 -12.23
N ASN A 170 -15.65 3.62 -11.32
CA ASN A 170 -15.34 3.30 -9.94
C ASN A 170 -14.98 1.82 -9.76
N VAL A 171 -13.84 1.57 -9.11
CA VAL A 171 -13.46 0.25 -8.61
C VAL A 171 -13.38 0.33 -7.10
N SER A 172 -14.34 -0.31 -6.43
CA SER A 172 -14.41 -0.35 -4.97
C SER A 172 -13.76 -1.60 -4.42
N THR A 173 -12.97 -1.42 -3.36
CA THR A 173 -12.57 -2.46 -2.43
C THR A 173 -13.28 -2.21 -1.12
N VAL A 174 -14.14 -3.14 -0.70
CA VAL A 174 -14.91 -3.08 0.55
C VAL A 174 -14.29 -4.06 1.53
N ILE A 175 -13.96 -3.56 2.71
CA ILE A 175 -13.38 -4.31 3.82
C ILE A 175 -14.40 -4.26 4.95
N TYR A 176 -15.01 -5.39 5.25
CA TYR A 176 -16.10 -5.51 6.22
C TYR A 176 -15.63 -6.30 7.43
N ASN A 177 -15.79 -5.75 8.63
CA ASN A 177 -15.62 -6.49 9.87
C ASN A 177 -16.99 -6.99 10.37
N PRO A 178 -17.27 -8.32 10.34
CA PRO A 178 -18.56 -8.85 10.76
C PRO A 178 -18.87 -8.67 12.25
N LYS A 179 -17.85 -8.54 13.10
CA LYS A 179 -18.02 -8.40 14.56
C LYS A 179 -18.47 -6.99 14.92
N THR A 180 -17.88 -5.98 14.27
CA THR A 180 -18.11 -4.57 14.60
C THR A 180 -19.04 -3.87 13.61
N GLN A 181 -19.39 -4.54 12.51
CA GLN A 181 -20.17 -4.00 11.39
C GLN A 181 -19.52 -2.79 10.71
N MET A 182 -18.24 -2.56 11.02
CA MET A 182 -17.46 -1.49 10.42
C MET A 182 -17.10 -1.86 8.98
N VAL A 183 -17.22 -0.87 8.11
CA VAL A 183 -16.78 -0.93 6.73
C VAL A 183 -15.72 0.13 6.48
N TYR A 184 -14.67 -0.29 5.79
CA TYR A 184 -13.73 0.60 5.13
C TYR A 184 -13.80 0.33 3.63
N GLN A 185 -14.11 1.38 2.86
CA GLN A 185 -14.25 1.30 1.42
C GLN A 185 -13.22 2.20 0.74
N PHE A 186 -12.46 1.61 -0.16
CA PHE A 186 -11.48 2.29 -1.00
C PHE A 186 -12.00 2.33 -2.43
N VAL A 187 -12.07 3.51 -3.03
CA VAL A 187 -12.63 3.70 -4.36
C VAL A 187 -11.57 4.31 -5.25
N GLU A 188 -11.12 3.53 -6.24
CA GLU A 188 -10.24 4.01 -7.28
C GLU A 188 -11.07 4.43 -8.50
N VAL A 189 -10.84 5.65 -8.99
CA VAL A 189 -11.48 6.12 -10.24
C VAL A 189 -10.54 5.89 -11.42
N LYS A 190 -10.93 4.95 -12.28
CA LYS A 190 -10.23 4.61 -13.51
C LYS A 190 -10.49 5.67 -14.59
N LYS A 191 -9.49 5.86 -15.45
CA LYS A 191 -9.59 6.68 -16.67
C LYS A 191 -9.95 5.80 -17.86
#